data_AF-A8ZZW3-F1
#
_entry.id   AF-A8ZZW3-F1
#
_cell.length_a   1.000
_cell.length_b   1.000
_cell.length_c   1.000
_cell.angle_alpha   90.00
_cell.angle_beta   90.00
_cell.angle_gamma   90.00
#
_symmetry.space_group_name_H-M   'P 1'
#
loop_
_entity.id
_entity.type
_entity.pdbx_description
1 polymer ?
#
loop_
_entity_poly.entity_id
_entity_poly.type
_entity_poly.pdbx_seq_one_letter_code
_entity_poly.pdbx_strand_id
1 'polypeptide(L)'
;MPATPSMKGSLISELATDVRKLITDGKVSQAEVERRLTPEDLAILDSGIMVSGWYDVQFYARCSRLVRDILGRGSNEYLFRRGADRGKALIDAGLYQQMDYANRAKVQLQQGVSSEERFKNFGRDLKLLVTLSRSLLNFTQWSTIVDPAHNDRYLIVVEGAEGYPDELAWATEGLIDSISAIHGMGNRMWRHRRVGKDRIEFQMTRAI
;
A
#
# COMPACT_ATOMS: atom_id res chain seq x y z
N MET A 1 -27.68 -4.16 1.41
CA MET A 1 -26.87 -2.93 1.22
C MET A 1 -25.44 -3.37 0.98
N PRO A 2 -24.70 -2.81 0.00
CA PRO A 2 -23.28 -3.08 -0.08
C PRO A 2 -22.61 -2.62 1.23
N ALA A 3 -21.71 -3.42 1.77
CA ALA A 3 -20.96 -3.06 2.98
C ALA A 3 -20.12 -1.81 2.70
N THR A 4 -20.00 -0.91 3.68
CA THR A 4 -19.12 0.27 3.60
C THR A 4 -17.70 -0.16 3.21
N PRO A 5 -17.11 0.41 2.14
CA PRO A 5 -15.71 0.18 1.79
C PRO A 5 -14.80 0.48 2.99
N SER A 6 -14.18 -0.56 3.51
CA SER A 6 -13.44 -0.51 4.77
C SER A 6 -12.10 -1.24 4.66
N MET A 7 -11.17 -0.81 5.50
CA MET A 7 -9.86 -1.41 5.65
C MET A 7 -9.58 -1.81 7.09
N LYS A 8 -8.68 -2.78 7.27
CA LYS A 8 -8.25 -3.23 8.59
C LYS A 8 -7.49 -2.14 9.33
N GLY A 9 -7.73 -2.05 10.64
CA GLY A 9 -7.01 -1.14 11.53
C GLY A 9 -5.50 -1.31 11.46
N SER A 10 -5.03 -2.55 11.24
CA SER A 10 -3.61 -2.86 11.00
C SER A 10 -2.97 -2.04 9.87
N LEU A 11 -3.73 -1.52 8.90
CA LEU A 11 -3.20 -0.65 7.84
C LEU A 11 -3.21 0.85 8.20
N ILE A 12 -3.96 1.26 9.21
CA ILE A 12 -4.19 2.67 9.55
C ILE A 12 -3.52 3.09 10.87
N SER A 13 -3.23 2.15 11.79
CA SER A 13 -2.76 2.48 13.15
C SER A 13 -1.57 3.46 13.21
N GLU A 14 -0.57 3.29 12.35
CA GLU A 14 0.58 4.20 12.28
C GLU A 14 0.16 5.58 11.76
N LEU A 15 -0.72 5.64 10.75
CA LEU A 15 -1.20 6.89 10.18
C LEU A 15 -2.02 7.68 11.21
N ALA A 16 -2.91 7.01 11.93
CA ALA A 16 -3.68 7.61 13.02
C ALA A 16 -2.76 8.14 14.13
N THR A 17 -1.65 7.45 14.40
CA THR A 17 -0.65 7.90 15.38
C THR A 17 0.07 9.17 14.93
N ASP A 18 0.45 9.27 13.65
CA ASP A 18 1.08 10.47 13.11
C ASP A 18 0.12 11.67 13.11
N VAL A 19 -1.16 11.45 12.77
CA VAL A 19 -2.18 12.50 12.86
C VAL A 19 -2.34 12.99 14.30
N ARG A 20 -2.45 12.08 15.28
CA ARG A 20 -2.53 12.47 16.69
C ARG A 20 -1.33 13.31 17.13
N LYS A 21 -0.12 12.90 16.77
CA LYS A 21 1.10 13.67 17.06
C LYS A 21 1.04 15.08 16.47
N LEU A 22 0.62 15.21 15.20
CA LEU A 22 0.46 16.52 14.56
C LEU A 22 -0.51 17.45 15.32
N ILE A 23 -1.59 16.88 15.85
CA ILE A 23 -2.59 17.61 16.63
C ILE A 23 -2.01 17.99 18.01
N THR A 24 -1.48 17.01 18.75
CA THR A 24 -0.93 17.22 20.10
C THR A 24 0.26 18.18 20.11
N ASP A 25 1.13 18.12 19.10
CA ASP A 25 2.31 18.98 18.97
C ASP A 25 1.95 20.39 18.46
N GLY A 26 0.65 20.69 18.24
CA GLY A 26 0.18 21.97 17.73
C GLY A 26 0.68 22.30 16.32
N LYS A 27 1.07 21.28 15.53
CA LYS A 27 1.49 21.45 14.13
C LYS A 27 0.30 21.74 13.21
N VAL A 28 -0.91 21.52 13.69
CA VAL A 28 -2.18 21.83 13.02
C VAL A 28 -3.07 22.52 14.03
N SER A 29 -3.68 23.65 13.65
CA SER A 29 -4.65 24.31 14.52
C SER A 29 -5.94 23.49 14.60
N GLN A 30 -6.66 23.62 15.72
CA GLN A 30 -7.95 22.94 15.89
C GLN A 30 -8.94 23.25 14.75
N ALA A 31 -9.03 24.52 14.33
CA ALA A 31 -9.89 24.91 13.22
C ALA A 31 -9.50 24.22 11.90
N GLU A 32 -8.21 23.99 11.66
CA GLU A 32 -7.75 23.29 10.46
C GLU A 32 -8.01 21.78 10.53
N VAL A 33 -7.93 21.20 11.74
CA VAL A 33 -8.30 19.80 12.00
C VAL A 33 -9.79 19.58 11.71
N GLU A 34 -10.67 20.40 12.30
CA GLU A 34 -12.12 20.32 12.13
C GLU A 34 -12.58 20.57 10.68
N ARG A 35 -11.80 21.34 9.91
CA ARG A 35 -12.04 21.54 8.47
C ARG A 35 -11.71 20.30 7.63
N ARG A 36 -10.73 19.50 8.05
CA ARG A 36 -10.17 18.38 7.27
C ARG A 36 -10.68 17.01 7.70
N LEU A 37 -11.02 16.86 8.97
CA LEU A 37 -11.49 15.63 9.58
C LEU A 37 -12.94 15.81 10.03
N THR A 38 -13.71 14.75 9.87
CA THR A 38 -15.09 14.70 10.35
C THR A 38 -15.12 14.45 11.87
N PRO A 39 -16.24 14.75 12.56
CA PRO A 39 -16.38 14.41 13.98
C PRO A 39 -16.17 12.92 14.28
N GLU A 40 -16.57 12.04 13.36
CA GLU A 40 -16.35 10.59 13.48
C GLU A 40 -14.86 10.22 13.41
N ASP A 41 -14.09 10.86 12.52
CA ASP A 41 -12.65 10.65 12.44
C ASP A 41 -11.95 11.05 13.75
N LEU A 42 -12.38 12.16 14.36
CA LEU A 42 -11.84 12.64 15.64
C LEU A 42 -12.15 11.65 16.77
N ALA A 43 -13.37 11.13 16.83
CA ALA A 43 -13.74 10.11 17.79
C ALA A 43 -12.92 8.82 17.62
N ILE A 44 -12.62 8.42 16.38
CA ILE A 44 -11.74 7.27 16.08
C ILE A 44 -10.31 7.56 16.54
N LEU A 45 -9.79 8.76 16.31
CA LEU A 45 -8.45 9.15 16.77
C LEU A 45 -8.36 9.14 18.30
N ASP A 46 -9.36 9.67 18.99
CA ASP A 46 -9.39 9.73 20.46
C ASP A 46 -9.51 8.35 21.10
N SER A 47 -10.36 7.47 20.55
CA SER A 47 -10.57 6.11 21.06
C SER A 47 -9.44 5.13 20.69
N GLY A 48 -8.68 5.44 19.64
CA GLY A 48 -7.58 4.61 19.15
C GLY A 48 -7.99 3.54 18.14
N ILE A 49 -7.01 3.03 17.40
CA ILE A 49 -7.21 2.02 16.35
C ILE A 49 -6.97 0.61 16.88
N MET A 50 -8.01 -0.21 16.88
CA MET A 50 -7.90 -1.65 17.09
C MET A 50 -7.39 -2.32 15.82
N VAL A 51 -6.31 -3.10 15.94
CA VAL A 51 -5.65 -3.77 14.80
C VAL A 51 -6.61 -4.66 14.00
N SER A 52 -7.49 -5.38 14.68
CA SER A 52 -8.48 -6.29 14.07
C SER A 52 -9.75 -5.59 13.58
N GLY A 53 -9.95 -4.31 13.93
CA GLY A 53 -11.13 -3.52 13.57
C GLY A 53 -11.20 -3.22 12.08
N TRP A 54 -12.40 -2.87 11.61
CA TRP A 54 -12.67 -2.40 10.25
C TRP A 54 -13.07 -0.92 10.32
N TYR A 55 -12.45 -0.11 9.47
CA TYR A 55 -12.64 1.34 9.45
C TYR A 55 -12.94 1.78 8.01
N ASP A 56 -13.82 2.76 7.86
CA ASP A 56 -14.11 3.38 6.56
C ASP A 56 -12.79 3.80 5.88
N VAL A 57 -12.60 3.37 4.64
CA VAL A 57 -11.39 3.74 3.87
C VAL A 57 -11.27 5.25 3.67
N GLN A 58 -12.37 6.00 3.71
CA GLN A 58 -12.32 7.46 3.61
C GLN A 58 -11.69 8.14 4.83
N PHE A 59 -11.74 7.51 6.01
CA PHE A 59 -10.95 7.96 7.17
C PHE A 59 -9.46 7.92 6.85
N TYR A 60 -8.97 6.80 6.28
CA TYR A 60 -7.58 6.69 5.83
C TYR A 60 -7.22 7.75 4.79
N ALA A 61 -8.10 8.02 3.82
CA ALA A 61 -7.87 9.04 2.80
C ALA A 61 -7.68 10.44 3.42
N ARG A 62 -8.60 10.83 4.31
CA ARG A 62 -8.54 12.13 5.00
C ARG A 62 -7.29 12.27 5.87
N CYS A 63 -6.95 11.25 6.67
CA CYS A 63 -5.72 11.23 7.45
C CYS A 63 -4.46 11.28 6.56
N SER A 64 -4.45 10.54 5.45
CA SER A 64 -3.32 10.49 4.52
C SER A 64 -3.07 11.83 3.86
N ARG A 65 -4.13 12.54 3.44
CA ARG A 65 -4.02 13.92 2.93
C ARG A 65 -3.43 14.86 3.96
N LEU A 66 -3.91 14.79 5.20
CA LEU A 66 -3.39 15.64 6.28
C LEU A 66 -1.88 15.45 6.48
N VAL A 67 -1.42 14.20 6.67
CA VAL A 67 0.02 13.95 6.87
C VAL A 67 0.84 14.26 5.62
N ARG A 68 0.32 14.00 4.42
CA ARG A 68 0.99 14.34 3.16
C ARG A 68 1.20 15.85 3.06
N ASP A 69 0.16 16.64 3.34
CA ASP A 69 0.22 18.08 3.18
C ASP A 69 1.20 18.71 4.18
N ILE A 70 1.27 18.19 5.40
CA ILE A 70 2.10 18.75 6.46
C ILE A 70 3.51 18.14 6.48
N LEU A 71 3.61 16.82 6.69
CA LEU A 71 4.90 16.12 6.79
C LEU A 71 5.54 15.91 5.41
N GLY A 72 4.70 15.60 4.42
CA GLY A 72 5.11 15.44 3.03
C GLY A 72 5.24 16.74 2.23
N ARG A 73 4.89 17.89 2.84
CA ARG A 73 4.87 19.21 2.18
C ARG A 73 4.05 19.20 0.87
N GLY A 74 2.93 18.48 0.88
CA GLY A 74 2.03 18.32 -0.27
C GLY A 74 2.46 17.29 -1.31
N SER A 75 3.63 16.65 -1.14
CA SER A 75 4.14 15.69 -2.12
C SER A 75 3.58 14.28 -1.92
N ASN A 76 2.97 13.71 -2.95
CA ASN A 76 2.55 12.29 -2.95
C ASN A 76 3.73 11.32 -2.78
N GLU A 77 4.96 11.79 -3.02
CA GLU A 77 6.17 11.05 -2.73
C GLU A 77 6.30 10.62 -1.27
N TYR A 78 5.70 11.40 -0.36
CA TYR A 78 5.61 11.03 1.03
C TYR A 78 4.77 9.76 1.23
N LEU A 79 3.63 9.65 0.54
CA LEU A 79 2.75 8.48 0.63
C LEU A 79 3.40 7.24 0.01
N PHE A 80 4.08 7.41 -1.13
CA PHE A 80 4.90 6.36 -1.73
C PHE A 80 5.93 5.81 -0.72
N ARG A 81 6.76 6.68 -0.15
CA ARG A 81 7.79 6.27 0.81
C ARG A 81 7.19 5.60 2.04
N ARG A 82 6.10 6.14 2.57
CA ARG A 82 5.36 5.52 3.69
C ARG A 82 4.93 4.08 3.37
N GLY A 83 4.42 3.87 2.16
CA GLY A 83 4.08 2.54 1.65
C GLY A 83 5.28 1.61 1.57
N ALA A 84 6.39 2.10 1.03
CA ALA A 84 7.64 1.34 0.90
C ALA A 84 8.24 0.96 2.26
N ASP A 85 8.26 1.90 3.21
CA ASP A 85 8.73 1.67 4.58
C ASP A 85 7.86 0.61 5.28
N ARG A 86 6.54 0.65 5.08
CA ARG A 86 5.62 -0.36 5.61
C ARG A 86 5.85 -1.73 4.99
N GLY A 87 6.04 -1.81 3.68
CA GLY A 87 6.38 -3.05 3.01
C GLY A 87 7.68 -3.65 3.55
N LYS A 88 8.73 -2.83 3.68
CA LYS A 88 9.99 -3.23 4.32
C LYS A 88 9.78 -3.73 5.75
N ALA A 89 9.00 -3.03 6.57
CA ALA A 89 8.71 -3.46 7.94
C ALA A 89 7.96 -4.80 7.99
N LEU A 90 7.01 -5.05 7.07
CA LEU A 90 6.32 -6.35 6.97
C LEU A 90 7.28 -7.49 6.62
N ILE A 91 8.26 -7.22 5.77
CA ILE A 91 9.33 -8.18 5.45
C ILE A 91 10.23 -8.41 6.66
N ASP A 92 10.70 -7.34 7.30
CA ASP A 92 11.63 -7.39 8.43
C ASP A 92 11.00 -8.06 9.67
N ALA A 93 9.70 -7.84 9.91
CA ALA A 93 8.93 -8.43 11.01
C ALA A 93 8.67 -9.94 10.86
N GLY A 94 9.15 -10.56 9.78
CA GLY A 94 9.05 -12.00 9.59
C GLY A 94 7.64 -12.52 9.33
N LEU A 95 6.66 -11.63 9.10
CA LEU A 95 5.37 -12.00 8.51
C LEU A 95 5.57 -12.62 7.12
N TYR A 96 6.66 -12.27 6.44
CA TYR A 96 7.18 -12.98 5.26
C TYR A 96 8.26 -14.04 5.55
N GLN A 97 8.79 -14.17 6.78
CA GLN A 97 9.80 -15.17 7.15
C GLN A 97 9.23 -16.55 7.47
N GLN A 98 7.98 -16.68 7.93
CA GLN A 98 7.26 -17.98 7.90
C GLN A 98 7.10 -18.55 6.48
N MET A 99 7.53 -17.76 5.51
CA MET A 99 7.27 -17.84 4.11
C MET A 99 8.62 -17.84 3.32
N ASP A 100 9.77 -17.66 3.98
CA ASP A 100 11.17 -17.82 3.52
C ASP A 100 11.59 -17.07 2.21
N TYR A 101 10.78 -16.11 1.74
CA TYR A 101 10.97 -15.46 0.43
C TYR A 101 12.19 -14.55 0.33
N ALA A 102 12.41 -13.67 1.31
CA ALA A 102 13.51 -12.70 1.25
C ALA A 102 14.88 -13.41 1.31
N ASN A 103 14.98 -14.53 2.03
CA ASN A 103 16.17 -15.36 2.05
C ASN A 103 16.35 -16.09 0.71
N ARG A 104 15.29 -16.71 0.16
CA ARG A 104 15.34 -17.34 -1.16
C ARG A 104 15.73 -16.36 -2.27
N ALA A 105 15.14 -15.17 -2.30
CA ALA A 105 15.45 -14.14 -3.29
C ALA A 105 16.92 -13.69 -3.22
N LYS A 106 17.45 -13.48 -2.00
CA LYS A 106 18.87 -13.15 -1.80
C LYS A 106 19.81 -14.27 -2.22
N VAL A 107 19.50 -15.52 -1.85
CA VAL A 107 20.29 -16.70 -2.25
C VAL A 107 20.27 -16.87 -3.78
N GLN A 108 19.12 -16.67 -4.42
CA GLN A 108 18.98 -16.70 -5.87
C GLN A 108 19.87 -15.65 -6.55
N LEU A 109 19.82 -14.40 -6.09
CA LEU A 109 20.70 -13.35 -6.61
C LEU A 109 22.18 -13.73 -6.51
N GLN A 110 22.59 -14.40 -5.42
CA GLN A 110 23.95 -14.89 -5.22
C GLN A 110 24.31 -16.09 -6.10
N GLN A 111 23.32 -16.91 -6.48
CA GLN A 111 23.49 -18.11 -7.31
C GLN A 111 23.43 -17.85 -8.82
N GLY A 112 23.22 -16.60 -9.25
CA GLY A 112 23.24 -16.23 -10.68
C GLY A 112 22.08 -16.81 -11.50
N VAL A 113 20.90 -16.96 -10.89
CA VAL A 113 19.72 -17.50 -11.59
C VAL A 113 19.34 -16.66 -12.81
N SER A 114 18.84 -17.32 -13.85
CA SER A 114 18.39 -16.68 -15.09
C SER A 114 17.29 -15.63 -14.85
N SER A 115 17.22 -14.60 -15.71
CA SER A 115 16.15 -13.60 -15.66
C SER A 115 14.74 -14.21 -15.73
N GLU A 116 14.56 -15.27 -16.52
CA GLU A 116 13.27 -15.96 -16.66
C GLU A 116 12.82 -16.61 -15.34
N GLU A 117 13.75 -17.21 -14.61
CA GLU A 117 13.44 -17.83 -13.32
C GLU A 117 13.17 -16.78 -12.25
N ARG A 118 13.90 -15.66 -12.26
CA ARG A 118 13.61 -14.49 -11.40
C ARG A 118 12.21 -13.93 -11.68
N PHE A 119 11.83 -13.81 -12.95
CA PHE A 119 10.50 -13.38 -13.37
C PHE A 119 9.42 -14.30 -12.79
N LYS A 120 9.53 -15.61 -13.01
CA LYS A 120 8.57 -16.61 -12.51
C LYS A 120 8.47 -16.60 -10.97
N ASN A 121 9.58 -16.47 -10.27
CA ASN A 121 9.58 -16.43 -8.81
C ASN A 121 8.91 -15.17 -8.28
N PHE A 122 9.24 -14.01 -8.84
CA PHE A 122 8.58 -12.76 -8.48
C PHE A 122 7.07 -12.78 -8.75
N GLY A 123 6.64 -13.38 -9.86
CA GLY A 123 5.21 -13.56 -10.16
C GLY A 123 4.47 -14.41 -9.14
N ARG A 124 5.12 -15.41 -8.53
CA ARG A 124 4.54 -16.18 -7.42
C ARG A 124 4.34 -15.30 -6.18
N ASP A 125 5.32 -14.44 -5.89
CA ASP A 125 5.32 -13.61 -4.69
C ASP A 125 4.31 -12.45 -4.80
N LEU A 126 4.17 -11.87 -5.99
CA LEU A 126 3.11 -10.90 -6.29
C LEU A 126 1.71 -11.50 -6.09
N LYS A 127 1.48 -12.76 -6.50
CA LYS A 127 0.18 -13.44 -6.31
C LYS A 127 -0.15 -13.64 -4.83
N LEU A 128 0.85 -13.92 -4.00
CA LEU A 128 0.67 -14.04 -2.56
C LEU A 128 0.29 -12.71 -1.92
N LEU A 129 1.00 -11.63 -2.28
CA LEU A 129 0.66 -10.27 -1.85
C LEU A 129 -0.79 -9.92 -2.22
N VAL A 130 -1.16 -10.15 -3.48
CA VAL A 130 -2.51 -9.91 -4.01
C VAL A 130 -3.56 -10.72 -3.24
N THR A 131 -3.25 -11.94 -2.81
CA THR A 131 -4.18 -12.77 -2.03
C THR A 131 -4.43 -12.19 -0.63
N LEU A 132 -3.42 -11.59 0.00
CA LEU A 132 -3.55 -10.96 1.32
C LEU A 132 -4.47 -9.74 1.31
N SER A 133 -4.63 -9.06 0.17
CA SER A 133 -5.47 -7.85 0.05
C SER A 133 -6.90 -8.05 0.59
N ARG A 134 -7.51 -9.22 0.34
CA ARG A 134 -8.88 -9.56 0.79
C ARG A 134 -9.03 -9.65 2.32
N SER A 135 -7.93 -9.91 3.03
CA SER A 135 -7.94 -9.92 4.50
C SER A 135 -7.83 -8.51 5.09
N LEU A 136 -7.38 -7.54 4.29
CA LEU A 136 -7.03 -6.19 4.69
C LEU A 136 -8.04 -5.14 4.19
N LEU A 137 -8.71 -5.41 3.08
CA LEU A 137 -9.75 -4.59 2.47
C LEU A 137 -11.00 -5.46 2.28
N ASN A 138 -12.16 -4.97 2.69
CA ASN A 138 -13.44 -5.70 2.51
C ASN A 138 -14.10 -5.40 1.14
N PHE A 139 -13.46 -4.55 0.34
CA PHE A 139 -13.86 -4.10 -0.98
C PHE A 139 -12.66 -4.27 -1.91
N THR A 140 -12.89 -4.28 -3.21
CA THR A 140 -11.94 -4.63 -4.29
C THR A 140 -11.65 -6.12 -4.50
N GLN A 141 -11.29 -6.45 -5.74
CA GLN A 141 -10.73 -7.72 -6.16
C GLN A 141 -9.41 -7.47 -6.87
N TRP A 142 -8.38 -8.20 -6.47
CA TRP A 142 -7.02 -8.01 -6.97
C TRP A 142 -6.60 -9.22 -7.79
N SER A 143 -5.92 -8.98 -8.90
CA SER A 143 -5.32 -10.03 -9.72
C SER A 143 -3.94 -9.60 -10.23
N THR A 144 -3.07 -10.58 -10.49
CA THR A 144 -1.78 -10.36 -11.15
C THR A 144 -1.77 -11.11 -12.46
N ILE A 145 -1.46 -10.40 -13.55
CA ILE A 145 -1.27 -10.98 -14.88
C ILE A 145 0.10 -10.58 -15.43
N VAL A 146 0.59 -11.32 -16.43
CA VAL A 146 1.70 -10.85 -17.26
C VAL A 146 1.19 -9.69 -18.10
N ASP A 147 1.97 -8.61 -18.22
CA ASP A 147 1.57 -7.44 -19.02
C ASP A 147 1.38 -7.89 -20.48
N PRO A 148 0.17 -7.74 -21.06
CA PRO A 148 -0.10 -8.16 -22.44
C PRO A 148 0.78 -7.46 -23.49
N ALA A 149 1.31 -6.28 -23.17
CA ALA A 149 2.23 -5.55 -24.04
C ALA A 149 3.70 -5.93 -23.84
N HIS A 150 4.04 -6.56 -22.71
CA HIS A 150 5.41 -6.84 -22.28
C HIS A 150 5.49 -8.14 -21.47
N ASN A 151 5.90 -9.24 -22.13
CA ASN A 151 5.92 -10.59 -21.54
C ASN A 151 6.90 -10.76 -20.35
N ASP A 152 7.77 -9.77 -20.12
CA ASP A 152 8.76 -9.68 -19.05
C ASP A 152 8.33 -8.73 -17.92
N ARG A 153 7.06 -8.33 -17.90
CA ARG A 153 6.48 -7.44 -16.90
C ARG A 153 5.20 -8.01 -16.30
N TYR A 154 4.89 -7.55 -15.10
CA TYR A 154 3.63 -7.85 -14.44
C TYR A 154 2.72 -6.62 -14.39
N LEU A 155 1.43 -6.89 -14.44
CA LEU A 155 0.36 -5.94 -14.20
C LEU A 155 -0.48 -6.45 -13.03
N ILE A 156 -0.71 -5.59 -12.04
CA ILE A 156 -1.68 -5.86 -10.98
C ILE A 156 -2.94 -5.06 -11.30
N VAL A 157 -4.07 -5.74 -11.37
CA VAL A 157 -5.38 -5.14 -11.64
C VAL A 157 -6.22 -5.18 -10.38
N VAL A 158 -6.77 -4.03 -10.00
CA VAL A 158 -7.69 -3.86 -8.88
C VAL A 158 -9.05 -3.45 -9.43
N GLU A 159 -10.01 -4.35 -9.36
CA GLU A 159 -11.43 -4.14 -9.73
C GLU A 159 -12.27 -3.87 -8.48
N GLY A 160 -13.48 -3.31 -8.61
CA GLY A 160 -14.27 -2.88 -7.45
C GLY A 160 -13.66 -1.65 -6.75
N ALA A 161 -12.83 -0.88 -7.47
CA ALA A 161 -11.97 0.17 -6.94
C ALA A 161 -12.64 1.56 -6.83
N GLU A 162 -13.96 1.67 -6.97
CA GLU A 162 -14.67 2.95 -6.83
C GLU A 162 -14.39 3.63 -5.48
N GLY A 163 -14.43 2.86 -4.39
CA GLY A 163 -14.15 3.35 -3.04
C GLY A 163 -12.66 3.49 -2.72
N TYR A 164 -11.77 3.11 -3.63
CA TYR A 164 -10.34 3.03 -3.37
C TYR A 164 -9.69 4.41 -3.55
N PRO A 165 -9.21 5.09 -2.49
CA PRO A 165 -8.72 6.45 -2.62
C PRO A 165 -7.33 6.51 -3.28
N ASP A 166 -7.04 7.61 -3.96
CA ASP A 166 -5.74 7.80 -4.64
C ASP A 166 -4.57 7.85 -3.65
N GLU A 167 -4.80 8.34 -2.43
CA GLU A 167 -3.81 8.31 -1.36
C GLU A 167 -3.36 6.89 -1.01
N LEU A 168 -4.30 5.94 -1.02
CA LEU A 168 -4.00 4.52 -0.82
C LEU A 168 -3.27 3.94 -2.03
N ALA A 169 -3.59 4.38 -3.25
CA ALA A 169 -2.89 3.92 -4.45
C ALA A 169 -1.39 4.30 -4.42
N TRP A 170 -1.06 5.52 -4.00
CA TRP A 170 0.34 5.92 -3.82
C TRP A 170 1.08 5.07 -2.77
N ALA A 171 0.44 4.81 -1.63
CA ALA A 171 1.04 3.97 -0.59
C ALA A 171 1.17 2.50 -1.05
N THR A 172 0.19 1.97 -1.77
CA THR A 172 0.26 0.63 -2.34
C THR A 172 1.37 0.51 -3.39
N GLU A 173 1.57 1.52 -4.24
CA GLU A 173 2.67 1.53 -5.19
C GLU A 173 4.02 1.39 -4.49
N GLY A 174 4.25 2.17 -3.42
CA GLY A 174 5.48 2.07 -2.62
C GLY A 174 5.64 0.71 -1.94
N LEU A 175 4.56 0.13 -1.42
CA LEU A 175 4.58 -1.19 -0.82
C LEU A 175 5.01 -2.26 -1.82
N ILE A 176 4.42 -2.27 -3.02
CA ILE A 176 4.78 -3.22 -4.09
C ILE A 176 6.23 -3.01 -4.55
N ASP A 177 6.68 -1.75 -4.61
CA ASP A 177 8.06 -1.41 -4.97
C ASP A 177 9.08 -1.98 -3.98
N SER A 178 8.77 -1.94 -2.67
CA SER A 178 9.66 -2.51 -1.64
C SER A 178 9.88 -4.02 -1.81
N ILE A 179 8.85 -4.75 -2.28
CA ILE A 179 8.94 -6.18 -2.57
C ILE A 179 9.83 -6.39 -3.79
N SER A 180 9.67 -5.58 -4.82
CA SER A 180 10.50 -5.63 -6.05
C SER A 180 11.98 -5.41 -5.74
N ALA A 181 12.28 -4.46 -4.84
CA ALA A 181 13.64 -4.16 -4.42
C ALA A 181 14.34 -5.38 -3.75
N ILE A 182 13.61 -6.21 -3.00
CA ILE A 182 14.16 -7.42 -2.36
C ILE A 182 14.56 -8.48 -3.40
N HIS A 183 13.86 -8.52 -4.53
CA HIS A 183 14.22 -9.38 -5.66
C HIS A 183 15.37 -8.80 -6.51
N GLY A 184 15.99 -7.69 -6.08
CA GLY A 184 17.08 -7.05 -6.80
C GLY A 184 16.64 -6.37 -8.09
N MET A 185 15.33 -6.11 -8.26
CA MET A 185 14.78 -5.52 -9.48
C MET A 185 14.97 -4.00 -9.54
N GLY A 186 15.45 -3.40 -8.45
CA GLY A 186 15.65 -1.96 -8.31
C GLY A 186 14.45 -1.26 -7.67
N ASN A 187 14.55 0.07 -7.60
CA ASN A 187 13.52 0.94 -7.02
C ASN A 187 12.74 1.63 -8.15
N ARG A 188 11.51 2.04 -7.86
CA ARG A 188 10.58 2.71 -8.80
C ARG A 188 10.26 1.88 -10.03
N MET A 189 9.94 0.62 -9.78
CA MET A 189 9.54 -0.34 -10.80
C MET A 189 8.06 -0.22 -11.15
N TRP A 190 7.24 0.38 -10.30
CA TRP A 190 5.79 0.39 -10.47
C TRP A 190 5.23 1.79 -10.69
N ARG A 191 4.11 1.83 -11.40
CA ARG A 191 3.27 3.03 -11.53
C ARG A 191 1.81 2.63 -11.51
N HIS A 192 1.01 3.30 -10.69
CA HIS A 192 -0.43 3.13 -10.73
C HIS A 192 -1.11 4.08 -11.72
N ARG A 193 -2.26 3.66 -12.24
CA ARG A 193 -3.17 4.47 -13.04
C ARG A 193 -4.61 4.02 -12.78
N ARG A 194 -5.51 4.98 -12.54
CA ARG A 194 -6.95 4.73 -12.55
C ARG A 194 -7.45 4.74 -13.99
N VAL A 195 -7.87 3.59 -14.51
CA VAL A 195 -8.30 3.42 -15.90
C VAL A 195 -9.81 3.63 -16.05
N GLY A 196 -10.55 3.42 -14.95
CA GLY A 196 -11.97 3.75 -14.85
C GLY A 196 -12.35 3.98 -13.41
N LYS A 197 -13.60 4.39 -13.16
CA LYS A 197 -14.09 4.65 -11.80
C LYS A 197 -13.84 3.46 -10.87
N ASP A 198 -14.09 2.25 -11.37
CA ASP A 198 -14.03 1.01 -10.61
C ASP A 198 -12.78 0.16 -10.86
N ARG A 199 -11.75 0.71 -11.54
CA ARG A 199 -10.55 -0.04 -11.92
C ARG A 199 -9.26 0.77 -11.80
N ILE A 200 -8.30 0.22 -11.04
CA ILE A 200 -6.93 0.72 -10.91
C ILE A 200 -5.97 -0.35 -11.42
N GLU A 201 -4.94 0.09 -12.14
CA GLU A 201 -3.87 -0.76 -12.64
C GLU A 201 -2.56 -0.31 -12.01
N PHE A 202 -1.78 -1.23 -11.44
CA PHE A 202 -0.39 -1.03 -11.06
C PHE A 202 0.49 -1.74 -12.07
N GLN A 203 1.13 -0.97 -12.93
CA GLN A 203 1.93 -1.47 -14.04
C GLN A 203 3.41 -1.42 -13.69
N MET A 204 4.11 -2.51 -13.96
CA MET A 204 5.57 -2.54 -13.90
C MET A 204 6.14 -1.78 -15.11
N THR A 205 7.12 -0.91 -14.88
CA THR A 205 7.65 0.05 -15.87
C THR A 205 8.98 -0.38 -16.47
N ARG A 206 9.64 -1.40 -15.92
CA ARG A 206 10.90 -1.94 -16.40
C ARG A 206 10.86 -3.47 -16.42
N ALA A 207 11.63 -4.06 -17.32
CA ALA A 207 11.83 -5.50 -17.46
C ALA A 207 12.67 -6.11 -16.32
N ILE A 208 12.63 -7.44 -16.19
CA ILE A 208 13.34 -8.26 -15.17
C ILE A 208 14.60 -8.95 -15.75
#